data_AF-A0A5I9B6T1-F1
#
_entry.id   AF-A0A5I9B6T1-F1
#
_cell.length_a   1.000
_cell.length_b   1.000
_cell.length_c   1.000
_cell.angle_alpha   90.00
_cell.angle_beta   90.00
_cell.angle_gamma   90.00
#
_symmetry.space_group_name_H-M   'P 1'
#
loop_
_entity.id
_entity.type
_entity.pdbx_description
1 polymer ?
#
loop_
_entity_poly.entity_id
_entity_poly.type
_entity_poly.pdbx_seq_one_letter_code
_entity_poly.pdbx_strand_id
1 'polypeptide(L)'
;MTKEIVTFKGFNKDLKCRGFQFAIGETFHHDGKVEACGSGFHACECPFDVFSYYPPAESRYAETISFGITDSEEGGDTKIASSSITIKDELTLPQFIQRGIEWIWSKIDKSLEQQIMCGSWSAATNTGNRSAATNTGYQSAATNTGNRSAATNTGDCSAATNTGSWSAATNTGNRSAATNTGNRSAATNTGDWSAATNTGSWSAATNTGNRSAATNTGNRSAATNTGYQSAATNTGNRSAAEVSGSQSVAASLGIEGKARASEGGAIVLCYRDEDGELIHIRASKVGDNGIMPNTWYQLDKDGEFVECE
;
A
#
# COMPACT_ATOMS: atom_id res chain seq x y z
N MET A 1 18.59 -43.59 19.65
CA MET A 1 18.81 -42.34 20.41
C MET A 1 17.45 -41.86 20.87
N THR A 2 17.29 -41.57 22.16
CA THR A 2 16.09 -40.92 22.68
C THR A 2 16.00 -39.49 22.14
N LYS A 3 14.81 -39.04 21.75
CA LYS A 3 14.59 -37.68 21.25
C LYS A 3 14.89 -36.68 22.36
N GLU A 4 15.77 -35.73 22.08
CA GLU A 4 16.03 -34.57 22.95
C GLU A 4 15.21 -33.38 22.46
N ILE A 5 14.57 -32.67 23.40
CA ILE A 5 13.70 -31.53 23.11
C ILE A 5 14.22 -30.34 23.92
N VAL A 6 14.58 -29.27 23.21
CA VAL A 6 14.87 -27.98 23.86
C VAL A 6 13.58 -27.46 24.45
N THR A 7 13.62 -27.20 25.75
CA THR A 7 12.48 -26.80 26.55
C THR A 7 12.89 -25.68 27.50
N PHE A 8 11.90 -25.09 28.16
CA PHE A 8 12.06 -23.97 29.06
C PHE A 8 11.26 -24.25 30.33
N LYS A 9 11.88 -23.94 31.47
CA LYS A 9 11.29 -24.26 32.77
C LYS A 9 11.37 -23.08 33.71
N GLY A 10 10.27 -22.86 34.42
CA GLY A 10 10.19 -21.97 35.57
C GLY A 10 10.34 -22.73 36.88
N PHE A 11 10.86 -22.04 37.89
CA PHE A 11 11.01 -22.52 39.26
C PHE A 11 10.63 -21.40 40.23
N ASN A 12 10.37 -21.75 41.49
CA ASN A 12 10.36 -20.74 42.54
C ASN A 12 11.78 -20.17 42.79
N LYS A 13 11.91 -19.16 43.66
CA LYS A 13 13.19 -18.48 43.98
C LYS A 13 14.30 -19.44 44.45
N ASP A 14 13.93 -20.58 45.01
CA ASP A 14 14.83 -21.60 45.54
C ASP A 14 15.19 -22.70 44.52
N LEU A 15 14.86 -22.54 43.23
CA LEU A 15 14.99 -23.59 42.19
C LEU A 15 14.21 -24.87 42.51
N LYS A 16 13.02 -24.73 43.10
CA LYS A 16 12.12 -25.86 43.38
C LYS A 16 10.90 -25.85 42.48
N CYS A 17 10.41 -27.04 42.16
CA CYS A 17 9.12 -27.28 41.52
C CYS A 17 8.43 -28.45 42.24
N ARG A 18 7.22 -28.22 42.78
CA ARG A 18 6.44 -29.20 43.58
C ARG A 18 7.27 -29.88 44.70
N GLY A 19 8.20 -29.16 45.32
CA GLY A 19 9.06 -29.66 46.40
C GLY A 19 10.34 -30.38 45.96
N PHE A 20 10.48 -30.72 44.68
CA PHE A 20 11.72 -31.25 44.12
C PHE A 20 12.75 -30.13 43.92
N GLN A 21 13.99 -30.35 44.36
CA GLN A 21 15.10 -29.39 44.25
C GLN A 21 15.87 -29.62 42.95
N PHE A 22 16.03 -28.56 42.16
CA PHE A 22 16.86 -28.56 40.96
C PHE A 22 18.15 -27.78 41.19
N ALA A 23 19.12 -28.01 40.30
CA ALA A 23 20.38 -27.29 40.22
C ALA A 23 20.71 -27.03 38.75
N ILE A 24 21.29 -25.86 38.46
CA ILE A 24 21.76 -25.48 37.12
C ILE A 24 22.99 -26.33 36.77
N GLY A 25 23.08 -26.79 35.53
CA GLY A 25 24.11 -27.69 35.01
C GLY A 25 23.82 -29.18 35.25
N GLU A 26 22.82 -29.53 36.06
CA GLU A 26 22.56 -30.91 36.48
C GLU A 26 21.48 -31.60 35.64
N THR A 27 21.54 -32.93 35.63
CA THR A 27 20.56 -33.81 34.99
C THR A 27 19.80 -34.61 36.03
N PHE A 28 18.48 -34.65 35.88
CA PHE A 28 17.58 -35.31 36.82
C PHE A 28 16.77 -36.40 36.11
N HIS A 29 16.48 -37.45 36.86
CA HIS A 29 15.71 -38.62 36.41
C HIS A 29 14.50 -38.85 37.32
N HIS A 30 13.36 -39.13 36.72
CA HIS A 30 12.11 -39.45 37.39
C HIS A 30 11.83 -40.94 37.25
N ASP A 31 11.67 -41.61 38.39
CA ASP A 31 11.22 -42.99 38.44
C ASP A 31 9.68 -43.04 38.47
N GLY A 32 9.10 -43.78 37.53
CA GLY A 32 7.66 -44.02 37.46
C GLY A 32 7.02 -43.66 36.12
N LYS A 33 5.69 -43.64 36.11
CA LYS A 33 4.89 -43.27 34.92
C LYS A 33 5.09 -41.77 34.66
N VAL A 34 5.36 -41.39 33.41
CA VAL A 34 5.34 -40.00 32.95
C VAL A 34 3.96 -39.71 32.38
N GLU A 35 3.31 -38.65 32.87
CA GLU A 35 1.96 -38.25 32.47
C GLU A 35 1.86 -36.72 32.46
N ALA A 36 1.40 -36.16 31.36
CA ALA A 36 1.20 -34.73 31.22
C ALA A 36 0.30 -34.22 32.36
N CYS A 37 0.71 -33.11 33.00
CA CYS A 37 0.10 -32.55 34.22
C CYS A 37 0.15 -33.41 35.50
N GLY A 38 0.29 -34.74 35.38
CA GLY A 38 0.31 -35.70 36.48
C GLY A 38 1.68 -35.89 37.12
N SER A 39 2.65 -36.39 36.37
CA SER A 39 3.94 -36.89 36.87
C SER A 39 5.09 -36.72 35.86
N GLY A 40 6.33 -36.87 36.31
CA GLY A 40 7.53 -36.51 35.54
C GLY A 40 7.95 -35.06 35.70
N PHE A 41 8.94 -34.64 34.91
CA PHE A 41 9.44 -33.27 34.91
C PHE A 41 8.73 -32.44 33.85
N HIS A 42 8.01 -31.41 34.30
CA HIS A 42 7.30 -30.50 33.39
C HIS A 42 8.16 -29.34 32.91
N ALA A 43 8.14 -29.08 31.61
CA ALA A 43 8.76 -27.93 30.95
C ALA A 43 7.95 -27.58 29.69
N CYS A 44 8.17 -26.41 29.07
CA CYS A 44 7.45 -25.97 27.87
C CYS A 44 8.40 -25.83 26.68
N GLU A 45 7.98 -26.18 25.46
CA GLU A 45 8.77 -25.87 24.25
C GLU A 45 8.78 -24.37 23.93
N CYS A 46 7.66 -23.68 24.14
CA CYS A 46 7.54 -22.23 24.05
C CYS A 46 7.86 -21.59 25.40
N PRO A 47 8.86 -20.69 25.49
CA PRO A 47 9.18 -19.97 26.73
C PRO A 47 7.98 -19.25 27.35
N PHE A 48 7.09 -18.65 26.55
CA PHE A 48 6.01 -17.82 27.08
C PHE A 48 4.90 -18.61 27.78
N ASP A 49 4.73 -19.90 27.45
CA ASP A 49 3.77 -20.76 28.15
C ASP A 49 4.18 -21.00 29.61
N VAL A 50 5.48 -20.89 29.91
CA VAL A 50 6.00 -21.00 31.28
C VAL A 50 5.40 -19.91 32.20
N PHE A 51 5.08 -18.72 31.67
CA PHE A 51 4.50 -17.64 32.46
C PHE A 51 3.10 -17.94 32.98
N SER A 52 2.37 -18.86 32.37
CA SER A 52 1.07 -19.34 32.86
C SER A 52 1.21 -20.14 34.17
N TYR A 53 2.40 -20.67 34.46
CA TYR A 53 2.68 -21.48 35.64
C TYR A 53 3.60 -20.80 36.66
N TYR A 54 4.50 -19.94 36.17
CA TYR A 54 5.54 -19.28 36.95
C TYR A 54 5.56 -17.78 36.61
N PRO A 55 5.01 -16.91 37.47
CA PRO A 55 4.95 -15.47 37.18
C PRO A 55 6.35 -14.83 37.25
N PRO A 56 6.68 -13.86 36.35
CA PRO A 56 7.97 -13.17 36.29
C PRO A 56 8.47 -12.54 37.59
N ALA A 57 7.57 -12.04 38.43
CA ALA A 57 7.94 -11.34 39.65
C ALA A 57 8.53 -12.26 40.75
N GLU A 58 8.24 -13.57 40.69
CA GLU A 58 8.53 -14.49 41.80
C GLU A 58 9.29 -15.75 41.37
N SER A 59 9.67 -15.85 40.11
CA SER A 59 10.19 -17.08 39.52
C SER A 59 11.56 -16.91 38.89
N ARG A 60 12.29 -18.03 38.81
CA ARG A 60 13.56 -18.17 38.08
C ARG A 60 13.31 -19.04 36.85
N TYR A 61 14.11 -18.82 35.80
CA TYR A 61 13.89 -19.47 34.50
C TYR A 61 15.16 -20.12 33.98
N ALA A 62 15.03 -21.24 33.28
CA ALA A 62 16.15 -21.91 32.65
C ALA A 62 15.80 -22.44 31.25
N GLU A 63 16.83 -22.52 30.40
CA GLU A 63 16.81 -23.40 29.23
C GLU A 63 17.09 -24.83 29.71
N THR A 64 16.33 -25.78 29.18
CA THR A 64 16.41 -27.19 29.57
C THR A 64 16.44 -28.10 28.35
N ILE A 65 16.98 -29.30 28.52
CA ILE A 65 16.82 -30.39 27.55
C ILE A 65 15.95 -31.46 28.22
N SER A 66 14.79 -31.71 27.66
CA SER A 66 13.86 -32.76 28.10
C SER A 66 14.02 -33.98 27.20
N PHE A 67 14.15 -35.16 27.79
CA PHE A 67 14.42 -36.39 27.04
C PHE A 67 13.96 -37.64 27.79
N GLY A 68 14.05 -38.81 27.13
CA GLY A 68 13.55 -40.08 27.63
C GLY A 68 12.08 -40.31 27.23
N ILE A 69 11.27 -40.82 28.15
CA ILE A 69 9.81 -40.94 27.95
C ILE A 69 9.21 -39.56 28.08
N THR A 70 8.38 -39.15 27.11
CA THR A 70 7.71 -37.85 27.10
C THR A 70 6.21 -38.00 26.90
N ASP A 71 5.44 -37.11 27.52
CA ASP A 71 3.99 -37.01 27.34
C ASP A 71 3.54 -35.54 27.24
N SER A 72 2.47 -35.27 26.51
CA SER A 72 1.97 -33.91 26.23
C SER A 72 0.45 -33.92 26.03
N GLU A 73 -0.24 -32.87 26.49
CA GLU A 73 -1.69 -32.76 26.30
C GLU A 73 -2.04 -32.30 24.89
N GLU A 74 -2.95 -33.03 24.23
CA GLU A 74 -3.47 -32.65 22.92
C GLU A 74 -4.41 -31.44 23.04
N GLY A 75 -4.15 -30.38 22.28
CA GLY A 75 -4.93 -29.13 22.34
C GLY A 75 -4.59 -28.22 23.53
N GLY A 76 -3.59 -28.58 24.34
CA GLY A 76 -3.04 -27.75 25.41
C GLY A 76 -1.98 -26.75 24.91
N ASP A 77 -1.29 -26.13 25.87
CA ASP A 77 -0.09 -25.33 25.58
C ASP A 77 1.12 -26.23 25.27
N THR A 78 2.30 -25.65 25.04
CA THR A 78 3.49 -26.42 24.65
C THR A 78 4.17 -27.18 25.80
N LYS A 79 3.46 -27.36 26.92
CA LYS A 79 3.96 -28.05 28.10
C LYS A 79 4.06 -29.55 27.83
N ILE A 80 5.20 -30.12 28.20
CA ILE A 80 5.46 -31.54 28.16
C ILE A 80 5.87 -32.04 29.55
N ALA A 81 5.66 -33.33 29.80
CA ALA A 81 6.27 -34.07 30.90
C ALA A 81 7.38 -34.97 30.34
N SER A 82 8.53 -35.07 31.02
CA SER A 82 9.61 -35.99 30.64
C SER A 82 10.10 -36.85 31.81
N SER A 83 10.67 -38.02 31.50
CA SER A 83 11.36 -38.85 32.50
C SER A 83 12.72 -38.30 32.89
N SER A 84 13.36 -37.53 32.00
CA SER A 84 14.67 -36.93 32.25
C SER A 84 14.68 -35.47 31.81
N ILE A 85 15.38 -34.64 32.57
CA ILE A 85 15.59 -33.22 32.24
C ILE A 85 16.97 -32.77 32.66
N THR A 86 17.68 -32.07 31.76
CA THR A 86 18.91 -31.35 32.08
C THR A 86 18.59 -29.87 32.20
N ILE A 87 18.98 -29.24 33.31
CA ILE A 87 18.84 -27.80 33.51
C ILE A 87 20.11 -27.14 33.00
N LYS A 88 20.12 -26.58 31.79
CA LYS A 88 21.38 -26.12 31.16
C LYS A 88 21.90 -24.86 31.82
N ASP A 89 21.17 -23.78 31.63
CA ASP A 89 21.59 -22.42 31.98
C ASP A 89 20.41 -21.66 32.55
N GLU A 90 20.66 -20.89 33.62
CA GLU A 90 19.70 -19.92 34.11
C GLU A 90 19.65 -18.72 33.16
N LEU A 91 18.43 -18.29 32.84
CA LEU A 91 18.17 -17.17 31.95
C LEU A 91 17.66 -15.98 32.76
N THR A 92 18.25 -14.81 32.54
CA THR A 92 17.64 -13.55 32.96
C THR A 92 16.31 -13.34 32.23
N LEU A 93 15.39 -12.55 32.79
CA LEU A 93 14.10 -12.28 32.15
C LEU A 93 14.25 -11.74 30.70
N PRO A 94 15.16 -10.79 30.40
CA PRO A 94 15.39 -10.37 29.02
C PRO A 94 15.86 -11.50 28.09
N GLN A 95 16.79 -12.35 28.54
CA GLN A 95 17.22 -13.51 27.75
C GLN A 95 16.07 -14.49 27.52
N PHE A 96 15.26 -14.74 28.55
CA PHE A 96 14.10 -15.63 28.45
C PHE A 96 13.06 -15.11 27.46
N ILE A 97 12.77 -13.81 27.49
CA ILE A 97 11.88 -13.16 26.52
C ILE A 97 12.46 -13.25 25.11
N GLN A 98 13.76 -13.02 24.94
CA GLN A 98 14.43 -13.14 23.65
C GLN A 98 14.29 -14.55 23.06
N ARG A 99 14.40 -15.61 23.88
CA ARG A 99 14.15 -16.99 23.44
C ARG A 99 12.70 -17.23 23.02
N GLY A 100 11.74 -16.57 23.68
CA GLY A 100 10.33 -16.62 23.28
C GLY A 100 10.12 -16.01 21.90
N ILE A 101 10.76 -14.88 21.61
CA ILE A 101 10.74 -14.24 20.29
C ILE A 101 11.38 -15.15 19.23
N GLU A 102 12.54 -15.75 19.52
CA GLU A 102 13.22 -16.68 18.60
C GLU A 102 12.37 -17.91 18.29
N TRP A 103 11.69 -18.47 19.29
CA TRP A 103 10.78 -19.59 19.11
C TRP A 103 9.63 -19.21 18.17
N ILE A 104 8.96 -18.07 18.39
CA ILE A 104 7.90 -17.58 17.51
C ILE A 104 8.42 -17.43 16.07
N TRP A 105 9.61 -16.82 15.90
CA TRP A 105 10.21 -16.66 14.58
C TRP A 105 10.51 -17.99 13.88
N SER A 106 10.81 -19.04 14.65
CA SER A 106 11.03 -20.38 14.09
C SER A 106 9.75 -21.05 13.59
N LYS A 107 8.58 -20.65 14.10
CA LYS A 107 7.27 -21.21 13.73
C LYS A 107 6.60 -20.45 12.57
N ILE A 108 7.07 -19.25 12.26
CA ILE A 108 6.52 -18.46 11.16
C ILE A 108 6.94 -19.07 9.82
N ASP A 109 5.95 -19.30 8.95
CA ASP A 109 6.19 -19.71 7.57
C ASP A 109 6.82 -18.57 6.78
N LYS A 110 8.12 -18.71 6.53
CA LYS A 110 8.94 -17.71 5.82
C LYS A 110 8.62 -17.62 4.32
N SER A 111 7.72 -18.47 3.79
CA SER A 111 7.27 -18.40 2.39
C SER A 111 6.13 -17.41 2.17
N LEU A 112 5.50 -16.90 3.23
CA LEU A 112 4.37 -15.96 3.20
C LEU A 112 4.80 -14.49 3.28
N GLU A 113 5.80 -14.07 2.50
CA GLU A 113 6.15 -12.65 2.40
C GLU A 113 5.21 -11.92 1.41
N GLN A 114 3.97 -11.68 1.86
CA GLN A 114 3.03 -10.76 1.22
C GLN A 114 2.17 -10.12 2.31
N GLN A 115 2.47 -8.87 2.65
CA GLN A 115 1.67 -8.08 3.59
C GLN A 115 0.27 -7.82 2.99
N ILE A 116 -0.69 -8.68 3.32
CA ILE A 116 -2.10 -8.38 3.14
C ILE A 116 -2.52 -7.47 4.31
N MET A 117 -2.67 -6.18 4.06
CA MET A 117 -3.23 -5.23 5.03
C MET A 117 -4.75 -5.35 5.05
N CYS A 118 -5.29 -6.27 5.86
CA CYS A 118 -6.74 -6.38 6.09
C CYS A 118 -7.17 -5.54 7.31
N GLY A 119 -8.16 -4.66 7.13
CA GLY A 119 -8.78 -3.86 8.20
C GLY A 119 -9.78 -2.85 7.63
N SER A 120 -10.66 -2.27 8.47
CA SER A 120 -11.75 -1.36 8.05
C SER A 120 -11.31 -0.01 7.45
N TRP A 121 -10.00 0.23 7.36
CA TRP A 121 -9.37 1.47 6.86
C TRP A 121 -7.98 1.14 6.27
N SER A 122 -7.92 0.24 5.30
CA SER A 122 -6.64 -0.22 4.73
C SER A 122 -6.14 0.72 3.62
N ALA A 123 -4.84 1.02 3.67
CA ALA A 123 -4.09 1.69 2.60
C ALA A 123 -2.92 0.80 2.19
N ALA A 124 -2.70 0.66 0.87
CA ALA A 124 -1.55 -0.05 0.33
C ALA A 124 -0.48 0.96 -0.13
N THR A 125 0.76 0.78 0.33
CA THR A 125 1.91 1.61 -0.06
C THR A 125 3.06 0.74 -0.51
N ASN A 126 3.55 0.95 -1.73
CA ASN A 126 4.70 0.23 -2.28
C ASN A 126 5.80 1.18 -2.77
N THR A 127 7.06 0.78 -2.57
CA THR A 127 8.26 1.52 -2.98
C THR A 127 9.24 0.60 -3.70
N GLY A 128 9.94 1.06 -4.73
CA GLY A 128 11.04 0.30 -5.34
C GLY A 128 11.27 0.60 -6.82
N ASN A 129 12.12 -0.19 -7.49
CA ASN A 129 12.39 -0.01 -8.92
C ASN A 129 11.20 -0.40 -9.81
N ARG A 130 10.45 -1.44 -9.40
CA ARG A 130 9.21 -1.90 -10.03
C ARG A 130 8.21 -2.25 -8.93
N SER A 131 7.10 -1.55 -8.89
CA SER A 131 6.11 -1.70 -7.82
C SER A 131 4.70 -1.57 -8.38
N ALA A 132 3.76 -2.30 -7.80
CA ALA A 132 2.33 -2.21 -8.13
C ALA A 132 1.52 -2.24 -6.84
N ALA A 133 0.59 -1.29 -6.65
CA ALA A 133 -0.30 -1.26 -5.49
C ALA A 133 -1.76 -1.26 -5.98
N THR A 134 -2.58 -2.12 -5.39
CA THR A 134 -4.01 -2.24 -5.71
C THR A 134 -4.83 -2.19 -4.44
N ASN A 135 -5.89 -1.38 -4.42
CA ASN A 135 -6.84 -1.32 -3.31
C ASN A 135 -8.28 -1.31 -3.84
N THR A 136 -9.22 -1.88 -3.07
CA THR A 136 -10.65 -1.94 -3.37
C THR A 136 -11.44 -1.71 -2.08
N GLY A 137 -12.53 -0.92 -2.12
CA GLY A 137 -13.37 -0.70 -0.94
C GLY A 137 -14.24 0.55 -1.02
N TYR A 138 -15.00 0.86 0.04
CA TYR A 138 -15.85 2.07 0.05
C TYR A 138 -15.02 3.36 0.14
N GLN A 139 -14.01 3.36 1.02
CA GLN A 139 -13.03 4.42 1.19
C GLN A 139 -11.64 3.80 1.14
N SER A 140 -10.90 4.09 0.07
CA SER A 140 -9.65 3.40 -0.21
C SER A 140 -8.59 4.37 -0.75
N ALA A 141 -7.33 4.09 -0.43
CA ALA A 141 -6.17 4.80 -0.98
C ALA A 141 -5.09 3.80 -1.42
N ALA A 142 -4.48 4.07 -2.58
CA ALA A 142 -3.31 3.34 -3.07
C ALA A 142 -2.21 4.34 -3.46
N THR A 143 -1.02 4.16 -2.89
CA THR A 143 0.14 5.02 -3.19
C THR A 143 1.31 4.17 -3.67
N ASN A 144 1.96 4.62 -4.75
CA ASN A 144 3.12 3.93 -5.30
C ASN A 144 4.22 4.91 -5.71
N THR A 145 5.47 4.58 -5.41
CA THR A 145 6.65 5.36 -5.81
C THR A 145 7.72 4.44 -6.39
N GLY A 146 8.37 4.88 -7.48
CA GLY A 146 9.42 4.08 -8.13
C GLY A 146 9.80 4.52 -9.54
N ASN A 147 10.68 3.77 -10.21
CA ASN A 147 11.06 4.08 -11.60
C ASN A 147 10.00 3.66 -12.61
N ARG A 148 9.39 2.48 -12.38
CA ARG A 148 8.26 1.94 -13.15
C ARG A 148 7.17 1.48 -12.19
N SER A 149 6.07 2.21 -12.11
CA SER A 149 5.11 2.02 -11.02
C SER A 149 3.66 2.07 -11.51
N ALA A 150 2.79 1.26 -10.93
CA ALA A 150 1.34 1.30 -11.17
C ALA A 150 0.56 1.39 -9.85
N ALA A 151 -0.40 2.31 -9.75
CA ALA A 151 -1.33 2.40 -8.62
C ALA A 151 -2.75 2.32 -9.15
N THR A 152 -3.52 1.33 -8.69
CA THR A 152 -4.92 1.14 -9.08
C THR A 152 -5.79 1.15 -7.84
N ASN A 153 -6.89 1.89 -7.89
CA ASN A 153 -7.85 1.92 -6.80
C ASN A 153 -9.29 1.86 -7.33
N THR A 154 -10.17 1.15 -6.63
CA THR A 154 -11.61 1.16 -6.93
C THR A 154 -12.41 1.39 -5.64
N GLY A 155 -13.51 2.16 -5.73
CA GLY A 155 -14.34 2.46 -4.58
C GLY A 155 -15.32 3.61 -4.77
N ASP A 156 -16.16 3.91 -3.78
CA ASP A 156 -17.08 5.06 -3.87
C ASP A 156 -16.35 6.40 -3.66
N CYS A 157 -15.45 6.44 -2.66
CA CYS A 157 -14.55 7.56 -2.38
C CYS A 157 -13.10 7.06 -2.40
N SER A 158 -12.37 7.32 -3.47
CA SER A 158 -11.08 6.67 -3.69
C SER A 158 -9.99 7.63 -4.17
N ALA A 159 -8.74 7.38 -3.76
CA ALA A 159 -7.57 8.11 -4.26
C ALA A 159 -6.47 7.14 -4.75
N ALA A 160 -5.92 7.39 -5.94
CA ALA A 160 -4.75 6.70 -6.46
C ALA A 160 -3.66 7.72 -6.76
N THR A 161 -2.48 7.57 -6.14
CA THR A 161 -1.35 8.48 -6.32
C THR A 161 -0.11 7.70 -6.74
N ASN A 162 0.55 8.16 -7.81
CA ASN A 162 1.76 7.54 -8.30
C ASN A 162 2.85 8.57 -8.59
N THR A 163 4.05 8.33 -8.07
CA THR A 163 5.23 9.17 -8.30
C THR A 163 6.37 8.32 -8.88
N GLY A 164 6.56 8.40 -10.19
CA GLY A 164 7.62 7.65 -10.86
C GLY A 164 7.86 8.02 -12.31
N SER A 165 9.08 7.84 -12.81
CA SER A 165 9.48 8.27 -14.16
C SER A 165 8.57 7.76 -15.29
N TRP A 166 8.16 6.49 -15.18
CA TRP A 166 7.16 5.85 -16.04
C TRP A 166 6.07 5.26 -15.16
N SER A 167 4.89 5.85 -15.19
CA SER A 167 3.88 5.52 -14.18
C SER A 167 2.45 5.61 -14.67
N ALA A 168 1.58 4.82 -14.06
CA ALA A 168 0.15 4.87 -14.27
C ALA A 168 -0.58 4.96 -12.92
N ALA A 169 -1.50 5.91 -12.79
CA ALA A 169 -2.45 5.98 -11.69
C ALA A 169 -3.85 5.81 -12.28
N THR A 170 -4.57 4.78 -11.86
CA THR A 170 -5.92 4.49 -12.34
C THR A 170 -6.88 4.44 -11.17
N ASN A 171 -8.00 5.14 -11.31
CA ASN A 171 -9.06 5.10 -10.32
C ASN A 171 -10.43 4.90 -10.96
N THR A 172 -11.26 4.09 -10.31
CA THR A 172 -12.66 3.84 -10.71
C THR A 172 -13.55 4.05 -9.50
N GLY A 173 -14.28 5.17 -9.46
CA GLY A 173 -15.12 5.51 -8.31
C GLY A 173 -15.91 6.80 -8.42
N ASN A 174 -17.09 6.87 -7.79
CA ASN A 174 -18.06 7.98 -7.89
C ASN A 174 -17.62 9.33 -7.30
N ARG A 175 -16.59 9.37 -6.46
CA ARG A 175 -15.94 10.59 -5.96
C ARG A 175 -14.46 10.31 -5.79
N SER A 176 -13.74 10.40 -6.90
CA SER A 176 -12.41 9.80 -6.99
C SER A 176 -11.35 10.76 -7.53
N ALA A 177 -10.10 10.54 -7.14
CA ALA A 177 -8.95 11.25 -7.66
C ALA A 177 -7.87 10.28 -8.15
N ALA A 178 -7.34 10.51 -9.35
CA ALA A 178 -6.13 9.87 -9.86
C ALA A 178 -5.07 10.94 -10.10
N THR A 179 -3.92 10.82 -9.42
CA THR A 179 -2.83 11.81 -9.52
C THR A 179 -1.52 11.14 -9.92
N ASN A 180 -0.86 11.71 -10.92
CA ASN A 180 0.44 11.25 -11.37
C ASN A 180 1.41 12.43 -11.64
N THR A 181 2.70 12.25 -11.35
CA THR A 181 3.72 13.33 -11.41
C THR A 181 4.93 12.99 -12.31
N GLY A 182 4.99 11.79 -12.91
CA GLY A 182 6.14 11.34 -13.68
C GLY A 182 6.31 11.89 -15.11
N ASN A 183 7.52 11.85 -15.66
CA ASN A 183 7.87 12.36 -17.00
C ASN A 183 7.37 11.56 -18.23
N ARG A 184 6.72 10.39 -18.03
CA ARG A 184 6.00 9.61 -19.06
C ARG A 184 4.86 8.86 -18.38
N SER A 185 3.76 9.57 -18.18
CA SER A 185 2.77 9.18 -17.18
C SER A 185 1.35 9.23 -17.67
N ALA A 186 0.51 8.37 -17.12
CA ALA A 186 -0.94 8.44 -17.28
C ALA A 186 -1.63 8.58 -15.92
N ALA A 187 -2.58 9.50 -15.82
CA ALA A 187 -3.58 9.54 -14.76
C ALA A 187 -4.94 9.34 -15.40
N THR A 188 -5.64 8.26 -15.02
CA THR A 188 -6.92 7.88 -15.59
C THR A 188 -7.97 7.76 -14.51
N ASN A 189 -9.11 8.43 -14.71
CA ASN A 189 -10.26 8.32 -13.83
C ASN A 189 -11.55 8.10 -14.63
N THR A 190 -12.47 7.31 -14.09
CA THR A 190 -13.69 6.91 -14.82
C THR A 190 -15.02 7.21 -14.12
N GLY A 191 -15.03 7.54 -12.82
CA GLY A 191 -16.31 7.77 -12.13
C GLY A 191 -16.76 9.23 -12.14
N ASP A 192 -18.03 9.47 -11.78
CA ASP A 192 -18.60 10.82 -11.70
C ASP A 192 -17.88 11.68 -10.64
N TRP A 193 -18.03 13.01 -10.69
CA TRP A 193 -17.48 13.95 -9.69
C TRP A 193 -16.01 13.72 -9.36
N SER A 194 -15.22 13.49 -10.40
CA SER A 194 -13.86 12.98 -10.24
C SER A 194 -12.81 13.89 -10.87
N ALA A 195 -11.55 13.66 -10.48
CA ALA A 195 -10.41 14.35 -11.03
C ALA A 195 -9.34 13.36 -11.53
N ALA A 196 -8.79 13.63 -12.71
CA ALA A 196 -7.55 13.04 -13.21
C ALA A 196 -6.52 14.16 -13.38
N THR A 197 -5.40 14.07 -12.67
CA THR A 197 -4.38 15.13 -12.66
C THR A 197 -3.02 14.55 -13.00
N ASN A 198 -2.33 15.16 -13.95
CA ASN A 198 -0.97 14.80 -14.32
C ASN A 198 -0.07 16.04 -14.43
N THR A 199 1.15 15.97 -13.91
CA THR A 199 2.06 17.13 -13.92
C THR A 199 3.38 16.91 -14.66
N GLY A 200 3.68 15.69 -15.10
CA GLY A 200 4.96 15.43 -15.78
C GLY A 200 4.89 15.64 -17.29
N SER A 201 6.05 15.80 -17.93
CA SER A 201 6.14 15.95 -19.40
C SER A 201 5.64 14.70 -20.11
N TRP A 202 5.28 14.78 -21.39
CA TRP A 202 4.88 13.63 -22.22
C TRP A 202 3.84 12.74 -21.55
N SER A 203 2.80 13.37 -21.01
CA SER A 203 1.86 12.70 -20.13
C SER A 203 0.41 12.86 -20.58
N ALA A 204 -0.48 12.06 -20.00
CA ALA A 204 -1.91 12.11 -20.25
C ALA A 204 -2.68 12.19 -18.93
N ALA A 205 -3.67 13.07 -18.88
CA ALA A 205 -4.71 13.08 -17.87
C ALA A 205 -6.04 12.82 -18.57
N THR A 206 -6.70 11.71 -18.23
CA THR A 206 -7.95 11.28 -18.88
C THR A 206 -9.04 11.07 -17.85
N ASN A 207 -10.19 11.70 -18.07
CA ASN A 207 -11.38 11.49 -17.26
C ASN A 207 -12.59 11.16 -18.13
N THR A 208 -13.44 10.22 -17.71
CA THR A 208 -14.67 9.87 -18.44
C THR A 208 -15.96 10.13 -17.67
N GLY A 209 -15.89 10.52 -16.39
CA GLY A 209 -17.09 10.72 -15.57
C GLY A 209 -17.79 12.05 -15.79
N ASN A 210 -19.07 12.15 -15.41
CA ASN A 210 -19.82 13.40 -15.47
C ASN A 210 -19.40 14.37 -14.37
N ARG A 211 -19.48 15.67 -14.63
CA ARG A 211 -19.10 16.75 -13.69
C ARG A 211 -17.68 16.55 -13.16
N SER A 212 -16.76 16.27 -14.07
CA SER A 212 -15.41 15.86 -13.75
C SER A 212 -14.36 16.78 -14.37
N ALA A 213 -13.12 16.63 -13.93
CA ALA A 213 -11.99 17.39 -14.46
C ALA A 213 -10.85 16.46 -14.90
N ALA A 214 -10.23 16.78 -16.03
CA ALA A 214 -8.95 16.26 -16.46
C ALA A 214 -7.96 17.44 -16.56
N THR A 215 -6.88 17.41 -15.78
CA THR A 215 -5.90 18.51 -15.73
C THR A 215 -4.51 17.98 -16.02
N ASN A 216 -3.82 18.61 -16.97
CA ASN A 216 -2.42 18.32 -17.26
C ASN A 216 -1.57 19.59 -17.29
N THR A 217 -0.45 19.61 -16.58
CA THR A 217 0.46 20.78 -16.56
C THR A 217 1.80 20.53 -17.26
N GLY A 218 2.05 19.32 -17.77
CA GLY A 218 3.33 18.95 -18.35
C GLY A 218 3.48 19.33 -19.82
N ASN A 219 4.71 19.57 -20.27
CA ASN A 219 5.00 19.85 -21.69
C ASN A 219 4.74 18.64 -22.60
N ARG A 220 4.20 18.89 -23.79
CA ARG A 220 3.86 17.87 -24.81
C ARG A 220 2.89 16.83 -24.27
N SER A 221 1.82 17.30 -23.63
CA SER A 221 0.89 16.45 -22.90
C SER A 221 -0.55 16.62 -23.37
N ALA A 222 -1.41 15.72 -22.93
CA ALA A 222 -2.84 15.75 -23.23
C ALA A 222 -3.68 15.78 -21.96
N ALA A 223 -4.76 16.57 -21.98
CA ALA A 223 -5.86 16.50 -21.04
C ALA A 223 -7.14 16.18 -21.82
N THR A 224 -7.83 15.10 -21.45
CA THR A 224 -9.02 14.64 -22.19
C THR A 224 -10.14 14.36 -21.20
N ASN A 225 -11.34 14.90 -21.49
CA ASN A 225 -12.53 14.61 -20.71
C ASN A 225 -13.74 14.26 -21.60
N THR A 226 -14.35 13.09 -21.37
CA THR A 226 -15.50 12.64 -22.18
C THR A 226 -16.85 12.80 -21.49
N GLY A 227 -16.88 13.24 -20.24
CA GLY A 227 -18.12 13.37 -19.47
C GLY A 227 -18.92 14.64 -19.75
N TYR A 228 -20.20 14.61 -19.36
CA TYR A 228 -21.12 15.75 -19.41
C TYR A 228 -20.81 16.78 -18.31
N GLN A 229 -20.90 18.08 -18.63
CA GLN A 229 -20.60 19.18 -17.70
C GLN A 229 -19.19 19.10 -17.10
N SER A 230 -18.21 18.78 -17.95
CA SER A 230 -16.85 18.49 -17.52
C SER A 230 -15.83 19.48 -18.07
N ALA A 231 -14.61 19.42 -17.55
CA ALA A 231 -13.50 20.25 -18.04
C ALA A 231 -12.27 19.41 -18.38
N ALA A 232 -11.59 19.80 -19.46
CA ALA A 232 -10.24 19.37 -19.75
C ALA A 232 -9.34 20.61 -19.82
N THR A 233 -8.31 20.67 -18.97
CA THR A 233 -7.41 21.82 -18.90
C THR A 233 -5.97 21.37 -19.10
N ASN A 234 -5.27 22.08 -19.99
CA ASN A 234 -3.85 21.91 -20.20
C ASN A 234 -3.11 23.25 -20.08
N THR A 235 -2.01 23.28 -19.34
CA THR A 235 -1.17 24.49 -19.19
C THR A 235 0.25 24.32 -19.70
N GLY A 236 0.63 23.13 -20.18
CA GLY A 236 1.98 22.84 -20.66
C GLY A 236 2.22 23.27 -22.10
N ASN A 237 3.47 23.48 -22.49
CA ASN A 237 3.84 23.87 -23.85
C ASN A 237 3.58 22.72 -24.84
N ARG A 238 3.08 23.04 -26.04
CA ARG A 238 2.75 22.09 -27.12
C ARG A 238 1.77 21.02 -26.69
N SER A 239 0.72 21.43 -26.00
CA SER A 239 -0.18 20.51 -25.35
C SER A 239 -1.63 20.67 -25.80
N ALA A 240 -2.40 19.60 -25.62
CA ALA A 240 -3.75 19.50 -26.11
C ALA A 240 -4.75 19.38 -24.95
N ALA A 241 -5.89 20.05 -25.09
CA ALA A 241 -7.06 19.86 -24.25
C ALA A 241 -8.27 19.47 -25.09
N GLU A 242 -8.97 18.41 -24.72
CA GLU A 242 -10.12 17.91 -25.46
C GLU A 242 -11.30 17.61 -24.55
N VAL A 243 -12.49 18.05 -24.97
CA VAL A 243 -13.75 17.58 -24.40
C VAL A 243 -14.70 17.02 -25.46
N SER A 244 -15.33 15.87 -25.18
CA SER A 244 -16.35 15.29 -26.07
C SER A 244 -17.76 15.28 -25.50
N GLY A 245 -17.92 15.51 -24.18
CA GLY A 245 -19.23 15.65 -23.58
C GLY A 245 -19.87 17.02 -23.83
N SER A 246 -21.20 17.06 -23.83
CA SER A 246 -21.94 18.33 -23.94
C SER A 246 -21.80 19.19 -22.68
N GLN A 247 -21.93 20.51 -22.82
CA GLN A 247 -21.74 21.49 -21.75
C GLN A 247 -20.35 21.46 -21.11
N SER A 248 -19.36 20.93 -21.84
CA SER A 248 -17.99 20.79 -21.36
C SER A 248 -17.07 21.82 -22.01
N VAL A 249 -15.96 22.12 -21.33
CA VAL A 249 -14.99 23.13 -21.77
C VAL A 249 -13.59 22.53 -21.88
N ALA A 250 -12.96 22.71 -23.05
CA ALA A 250 -11.54 22.43 -23.24
C ALA A 250 -10.73 23.72 -23.19
N ALA A 251 -9.73 23.77 -22.30
CA ALA A 251 -8.86 24.94 -22.15
C ALA A 251 -7.39 24.54 -22.35
N SER A 252 -6.71 25.16 -23.31
CA SER A 252 -5.26 25.00 -23.49
C SER A 252 -4.57 26.35 -23.38
N LEU A 253 -3.75 26.52 -22.35
CA LEU A 253 -3.23 27.82 -21.89
C LEU A 253 -1.70 27.95 -22.01
N GLY A 254 -1.03 26.87 -22.46
CA GLY A 254 0.41 26.82 -22.70
C GLY A 254 0.80 27.35 -24.07
N ILE A 255 2.10 27.56 -24.29
CA ILE A 255 2.65 28.00 -25.59
C ILE A 255 2.33 26.93 -26.65
N GLU A 256 1.91 27.34 -27.84
CA GLU A 256 1.50 26.43 -28.94
C GLU A 256 0.41 25.42 -28.50
N GLY A 257 -0.43 25.79 -27.52
CA GLY A 257 -1.53 24.95 -27.04
C GLY A 257 -2.67 24.86 -28.06
N LYS A 258 -3.30 23.69 -28.17
CA LYS A 258 -4.51 23.49 -28.99
C LYS A 258 -5.68 22.92 -28.19
N ALA A 259 -6.90 23.26 -28.60
CA ALA A 259 -8.12 22.82 -27.93
C ALA A 259 -9.16 22.33 -28.94
N ARG A 260 -9.94 21.33 -28.52
CA ARG A 260 -11.05 20.74 -29.30
C ARG A 260 -12.25 20.48 -28.40
N ALA A 261 -13.43 20.78 -28.90
CA ALA A 261 -14.69 20.46 -28.23
C ALA A 261 -15.70 19.86 -29.22
N SER A 262 -16.54 18.93 -28.74
CA SER A 262 -17.72 18.46 -29.48
C SER A 262 -18.88 19.46 -29.41
N GLU A 263 -19.95 19.19 -30.17
CA GLU A 263 -21.15 20.04 -30.22
C GLU A 263 -21.73 20.31 -28.82
N GLY A 264 -22.10 21.57 -28.57
CA GLY A 264 -22.57 22.02 -27.26
C GLY A 264 -21.48 22.19 -26.21
N GLY A 265 -20.20 22.04 -26.57
CA GLY A 265 -19.04 22.41 -25.75
C GLY A 265 -18.49 23.80 -26.07
N ALA A 266 -17.37 24.14 -25.44
CA ALA A 266 -16.63 25.38 -25.69
C ALA A 266 -15.11 25.16 -25.61
N ILE A 267 -14.36 26.06 -26.22
CA ILE A 267 -12.90 26.10 -26.15
C ILE A 267 -12.42 27.41 -25.53
N VAL A 268 -11.28 27.35 -24.83
CA VAL A 268 -10.51 28.50 -24.35
C VAL A 268 -9.05 28.31 -24.75
N LEU A 269 -8.47 29.32 -25.39
CA LEU A 269 -7.10 29.28 -25.90
C LEU A 269 -6.35 30.55 -25.54
N CYS A 270 -5.04 30.42 -25.35
CA CYS A 270 -4.11 31.54 -25.22
C CYS A 270 -3.11 31.56 -26.36
N TYR A 271 -2.75 32.75 -26.84
CA TYR A 271 -1.56 32.98 -27.63
C TYR A 271 -0.50 33.65 -26.76
N ARG A 272 0.72 33.11 -26.83
CA ARG A 272 1.91 33.61 -26.13
C ARG A 272 3.03 33.79 -27.15
N ASP A 273 3.87 34.80 -26.94
CA ASP A 273 5.05 35.01 -27.78
C ASP A 273 6.22 34.07 -27.43
N GLU A 274 7.39 34.29 -28.05
CA GLU A 274 8.59 33.47 -27.85
C GLU A 274 9.16 33.57 -26.43
N ASP A 275 8.91 34.69 -25.74
CA ASP A 275 9.33 34.92 -24.35
C ASP A 275 8.32 34.35 -23.34
N GLY A 276 7.14 33.91 -23.82
CA GLY A 276 6.07 33.32 -23.02
C GLY A 276 5.06 34.34 -22.48
N GLU A 277 5.16 35.61 -22.90
CA GLU A 277 4.24 36.66 -22.50
C GLU A 277 2.84 36.39 -23.06
N LEU A 278 1.81 36.66 -22.25
CA LEU A 278 0.42 36.44 -22.65
C LEU A 278 -0.04 37.61 -23.54
N ILE A 279 -0.24 37.34 -24.82
CA ILE A 279 -0.67 38.36 -25.79
C ILE A 279 -2.19 38.31 -25.98
N HIS A 280 -2.75 37.11 -26.14
CA HIS A 280 -4.19 36.94 -26.34
C HIS A 280 -4.76 35.79 -25.53
N ILE A 281 -6.02 35.95 -25.10
CA ILE A 281 -6.87 34.89 -24.60
C ILE A 281 -8.24 35.04 -25.25
N ARG A 282 -8.80 33.95 -25.78
CA ARG A 282 -10.16 33.93 -26.32
C ARG A 282 -10.89 32.67 -25.90
N ALA A 283 -12.21 32.82 -25.80
CA ALA A 283 -13.13 31.74 -25.54
C ALA A 283 -14.26 31.79 -26.57
N SER A 284 -14.71 30.62 -27.04
CA SER A 284 -15.87 30.52 -27.92
C SER A 284 -16.59 29.20 -27.71
N LYS A 285 -17.91 29.21 -27.85
CA LYS A 285 -18.70 27.99 -27.94
C LYS A 285 -18.56 27.38 -29.32
N VAL A 286 -18.68 26.06 -29.39
CA VAL A 286 -18.83 25.37 -30.68
C VAL A 286 -20.13 25.82 -31.35
N GLY A 287 -20.04 26.20 -32.62
CA GLY A 287 -21.12 26.82 -33.39
C GLY A 287 -21.05 28.36 -33.46
N ASP A 288 -20.29 29.00 -32.55
CA ASP A 288 -20.10 30.45 -32.52
C ASP A 288 -18.71 30.81 -33.07
N ASN A 289 -18.55 32.02 -33.62
CA ASN A 289 -17.27 32.57 -34.11
C ASN A 289 -16.49 31.65 -35.07
N GLY A 290 -17.20 30.83 -35.86
CA GLY A 290 -16.59 29.93 -36.83
C GLY A 290 -16.01 28.63 -36.24
N ILE A 291 -16.21 28.36 -34.95
CA ILE A 291 -15.71 27.13 -34.31
C ILE A 291 -16.57 25.92 -34.70
N MET A 292 -15.97 25.00 -35.43
CA MET A 292 -16.59 23.74 -35.84
C MET A 292 -16.45 22.65 -34.77
N PRO A 293 -17.44 21.76 -34.62
CA PRO A 293 -17.35 20.63 -33.69
C PRO A 293 -16.23 19.67 -34.11
N ASN A 294 -15.53 19.11 -33.13
CA ASN A 294 -14.48 18.10 -33.32
C ASN A 294 -13.29 18.54 -34.18
N THR A 295 -13.07 19.85 -34.29
CA THR A 295 -11.91 20.45 -34.97
C THR A 295 -10.94 21.01 -33.94
N TRP A 296 -9.63 20.88 -34.21
CA TRP A 296 -8.59 21.45 -33.37
C TRP A 296 -8.34 22.91 -33.76
N TYR A 297 -8.26 23.77 -32.75
CA TYR A 297 -7.96 25.19 -32.94
C TYR A 297 -6.76 25.62 -32.10
N GLN A 298 -6.03 26.61 -32.64
CA GLN A 298 -5.04 27.43 -31.94
C GLN A 298 -5.44 28.92 -32.09
N LEU A 299 -4.81 29.79 -31.30
CA LEU A 299 -4.84 31.23 -31.59
C LEU A 299 -3.61 31.60 -32.39
N ASP A 300 -3.78 32.44 -33.41
CA ASP A 300 -2.67 33.08 -34.09
C ASP A 300 -2.20 34.35 -33.35
N LYS A 301 -1.19 35.01 -33.93
CA LYS A 301 -0.57 36.23 -33.40
C LYS A 301 -1.50 37.44 -33.34
N ASP A 302 -2.59 37.43 -34.10
CA ASP A 302 -3.60 38.49 -34.15
C ASP A 302 -4.79 38.15 -33.21
N GLY A 303 -4.71 36.97 -32.57
CA GLY A 303 -5.69 36.47 -31.61
C GLY A 303 -6.89 35.81 -32.27
N GLU A 304 -6.83 35.47 -33.56
CA GLU A 304 -7.92 34.77 -34.25
C GLU A 304 -7.79 33.25 -34.10
N PHE A 305 -8.94 32.57 -34.13
CA PHE A 305 -8.97 31.11 -34.10
C PHE A 305 -8.57 30.55 -35.47
N VAL A 306 -7.57 29.66 -35.48
CA VAL A 306 -7.07 29.00 -36.70
C VAL A 306 -7.14 27.49 -36.53
N GLU A 307 -7.65 26.80 -37.55
CA GLU A 307 -7.69 25.33 -37.58
C GLU A 307 -6.26 24.76 -37.66
N CYS A 308 -6.02 23.67 -36.92
CA CYS A 308 -4.74 22.97 -36.93
C CYS A 308 -4.94 21.45 -36.92
N GLU A 309 -3.87 20.69 -37.16
CA GLU A 309 -3.83 19.23 -37.00
C GLU A 309 -3.50 18.82 -35.56
#